data_AF-A0A375IZP0-F1
#
_entry.id   AF-A0A375IZP0-F1
#
_cell.length_a   1.000
_cell.length_b   1.000
_cell.length_c   1.000
_cell.angle_alpha   90.00
_cell.angle_beta   90.00
_cell.angle_gamma   90.00
#
_symmetry.space_group_name_H-M   'P 1'
#
loop_
_entity.id
_entity.type
_entity.pdbx_description
1 polymer ?
#
loop_
_entity_poly.entity_id
_entity_poly.type
_entity_poly.pdbx_seq_one_letter_code
_entity_poly.pdbx_strand_id
1 'polypeptide(L)'
;MALTGKKLKFAEAKARGLSNKQAAIDAGYSAGTAASAGSRLAKDADVLAHLARKSKAGTARKAAPPAKATPKTQPARGPESLDEDAAAAAFNWEQATQYSDPKAFLKAVMNDDLTEPKLRVFAAKELMPYFHRKLGDTGKKEDRADAAKKAASGRFAAAAPPLRAVK
;
A
#
# COMPACT_ATOMS: atom_id res chain seq x y z
N MET A 1 -21.11 -19.60 -30.23
CA MET A 1 -21.80 -20.52 -29.29
C MET A 1 -21.62 -19.97 -27.87
N ALA A 2 -22.62 -20.12 -27.00
CA ALA A 2 -22.57 -19.60 -25.62
C ALA A 2 -21.49 -20.33 -24.79
N LEU A 3 -20.79 -19.62 -23.89
CA LEU A 3 -19.74 -20.23 -23.07
C LEU A 3 -20.30 -21.46 -22.32
N THR A 4 -19.62 -22.59 -22.45
CA THR A 4 -19.92 -23.78 -21.65
C THR A 4 -19.65 -23.48 -20.17
N GLY A 5 -20.41 -24.09 -19.25
CA GLY A 5 -20.31 -23.79 -17.81
C GLY A 5 -18.89 -23.90 -17.22
N LYS A 6 -18.04 -24.79 -17.77
CA LYS A 6 -16.64 -24.93 -17.37
C LYS A 6 -15.77 -23.76 -17.88
N LYS A 7 -15.99 -23.26 -19.10
CA LYS A 7 -15.30 -22.09 -19.66
C LYS A 7 -15.62 -20.81 -18.87
N LEU A 8 -16.87 -20.66 -18.41
CA LEU A 8 -17.27 -19.54 -17.54
C LEU A 8 -16.50 -19.55 -16.23
N LYS A 9 -16.50 -20.69 -15.51
CA LYS A 9 -15.79 -20.83 -14.23
C LYS A 9 -14.29 -20.54 -14.38
N PHE A 10 -13.67 -21.02 -15.46
CA PHE A 10 -12.28 -20.71 -15.76
C PHE A 10 -12.05 -19.21 -15.99
N ALA A 11 -12.91 -18.56 -16.78
CA ALA A 11 -12.82 -17.13 -17.02
C ALA A 11 -13.03 -16.30 -15.73
N GLU A 12 -13.91 -16.74 -14.84
CA GLU A 12 -14.13 -16.09 -13.55
C GLU A 12 -12.96 -16.28 -12.59
N ALA A 13 -12.41 -17.49 -12.49
CA ALA A 13 -11.21 -17.76 -11.70
C ALA A 13 -10.01 -16.94 -12.22
N LYS A 14 -9.88 -16.80 -13.54
CA LYS A 14 -8.87 -15.95 -14.17
C LYS A 14 -9.10 -14.46 -13.92
N ALA A 15 -10.37 -14.01 -13.91
CA ALA A 15 -10.71 -12.65 -13.51
C ALA A 15 -10.43 -12.36 -12.02
N ARG A 16 -10.42 -13.40 -11.17
CA ARG A 16 -9.98 -13.29 -9.76
C ARG A 16 -8.46 -13.26 -9.60
N GLY A 17 -7.68 -13.38 -10.68
CA GLY A 17 -6.21 -13.34 -10.64
C GLY A 17 -5.53 -14.68 -10.37
N LEU A 18 -6.26 -15.81 -10.42
CA LEU A 18 -5.68 -17.14 -10.24
C LEU A 18 -4.85 -17.56 -11.47
N SER A 19 -3.83 -18.38 -11.24
CA SER A 19 -3.00 -18.95 -12.32
C SER A 19 -3.82 -19.86 -13.24
N ASN A 20 -3.41 -20.04 -14.50
CA ASN A 20 -4.13 -20.89 -15.47
C ASN A 20 -4.35 -22.33 -14.95
N LYS A 21 -3.39 -22.89 -14.19
CA LYS A 21 -3.51 -24.23 -13.61
C LYS A 21 -4.56 -24.26 -12.49
N GLN A 22 -4.53 -23.30 -11.57
CA GLN A 22 -5.50 -23.22 -10.47
C GLN A 22 -6.90 -22.89 -10.99
N ALA A 23 -7.02 -21.98 -11.97
CA ALA A 23 -8.28 -21.64 -12.61
C ALA A 23 -8.93 -22.85 -13.29
N ALA A 24 -8.13 -23.77 -13.85
CA ALA A 24 -8.64 -25.01 -14.42
C ALA A 24 -9.10 -26.00 -13.32
N ILE A 25 -8.40 -26.08 -12.19
CA ILE A 25 -8.83 -26.90 -11.05
C ILE A 25 -10.18 -26.39 -10.51
N ASP A 26 -10.32 -25.08 -10.32
CA ASP A 26 -11.56 -24.44 -9.87
C ASP A 26 -12.72 -24.62 -10.87
N ALA A 27 -12.40 -24.68 -12.17
CA ALA A 27 -13.37 -24.99 -13.22
C ALA A 27 -13.78 -26.47 -13.26
N GLY A 28 -13.16 -27.34 -12.45
CA GLY A 28 -13.47 -28.76 -12.32
C GLY A 28 -12.66 -29.68 -13.25
N TYR A 29 -11.47 -29.25 -13.69
CA TYR A 29 -10.51 -30.12 -14.37
C TYR A 29 -9.62 -30.84 -13.35
N SER A 30 -9.22 -32.07 -13.64
CA SER A 30 -8.36 -32.85 -12.74
C SER A 30 -6.98 -32.21 -12.61
N ALA A 31 -6.37 -32.26 -11.41
CA ALA A 31 -5.08 -31.61 -11.15
C ALA A 31 -3.95 -32.04 -12.12
N GLY A 32 -3.98 -33.31 -12.57
CA GLY A 32 -3.03 -33.84 -13.54
C GLY A 32 -3.17 -33.28 -14.95
N THR A 33 -4.40 -32.91 -15.37
CA THR A 33 -4.67 -32.38 -16.71
C THR A 33 -4.88 -30.86 -16.72
N ALA A 34 -5.06 -30.25 -15.55
CA ALA A 34 -5.39 -28.84 -15.36
C ALA A 34 -4.37 -27.88 -16.02
N ALA A 35 -3.09 -28.23 -16.03
CA ALA A 35 -2.07 -27.39 -16.67
C ALA A 35 -2.24 -27.33 -18.21
N SER A 36 -2.47 -28.48 -18.84
CA SER A 36 -2.70 -28.58 -20.29
C SER A 36 -4.07 -27.99 -20.68
N ALA A 37 -5.13 -28.34 -19.95
CA ALA A 37 -6.47 -27.81 -20.16
C ALA A 37 -6.53 -26.29 -19.96
N GLY A 38 -5.89 -25.77 -18.91
CA GLY A 38 -5.81 -24.33 -18.63
C GLY A 38 -5.08 -23.55 -19.72
N SER A 39 -4.02 -24.13 -20.32
CA SER A 39 -3.31 -23.51 -21.45
C SER A 39 -4.19 -23.42 -22.70
N ARG A 40 -5.00 -24.45 -22.98
CA ARG A 40 -5.97 -24.45 -24.09
C ARG A 40 -7.09 -23.42 -23.84
N LEU A 41 -7.70 -23.46 -22.66
CA LEU A 41 -8.78 -22.54 -22.27
C LEU A 41 -8.33 -21.08 -22.22
N ALA A 42 -7.07 -20.80 -21.91
CA ALA A 42 -6.53 -19.45 -21.93
C ALA A 42 -6.46 -18.85 -23.35
N LYS A 43 -6.45 -19.68 -24.39
CA LYS A 43 -6.38 -19.25 -25.80
C LYS A 43 -7.73 -19.34 -26.52
N ASP A 44 -8.73 -19.96 -25.90
CA ASP A 44 -10.06 -20.10 -26.48
C ASP A 44 -10.71 -18.71 -26.70
N ALA A 45 -11.22 -18.49 -27.92
CA ALA A 45 -11.87 -17.23 -28.30
C ALA A 45 -13.03 -16.85 -27.38
N ASP A 46 -13.83 -17.83 -26.94
CA ASP A 46 -14.97 -17.61 -26.03
C ASP A 46 -14.52 -17.07 -24.65
N VAL A 47 -13.45 -17.66 -24.10
CA VAL A 47 -12.91 -17.29 -22.79
C VAL A 47 -12.30 -15.88 -22.87
N LEU A 48 -11.56 -15.59 -23.94
CA LEU A 48 -10.99 -14.27 -24.20
C LEU A 48 -12.08 -13.21 -24.40
N ALA A 49 -13.13 -13.50 -25.16
CA ALA A 49 -14.25 -12.59 -25.36
C ALA A 49 -14.99 -12.28 -24.05
N HIS A 50 -15.15 -13.26 -23.17
CA HIS A 50 -15.76 -13.06 -21.86
C HIS A 50 -14.87 -12.23 -20.92
N LEU A 51 -13.56 -12.50 -20.89
CA LEU A 51 -12.59 -11.70 -20.13
C LEU A 51 -12.56 -10.25 -20.62
N ALA A 52 -12.53 -10.03 -21.94
CA ALA A 52 -12.58 -8.70 -22.54
C ALA A 52 -13.90 -7.97 -22.24
N ARG A 53 -15.04 -8.68 -22.26
CA ARG A 53 -16.33 -8.10 -21.86
C ARG A 53 -16.33 -7.74 -20.38
N LYS A 54 -15.78 -8.59 -19.51
CA LYS A 54 -15.75 -8.38 -18.06
C LYS A 54 -14.75 -7.27 -17.66
N SER A 55 -13.62 -7.14 -18.34
CA SER A 55 -12.71 -6.00 -18.17
C SER A 55 -13.36 -4.70 -18.63
N LYS A 56 -13.97 -4.67 -19.83
CA LYS A 56 -14.74 -3.50 -20.32
C LYS A 56 -15.91 -3.14 -19.42
N ALA A 57 -16.63 -4.12 -18.86
CA ALA A 57 -17.70 -3.88 -17.90
C ALA A 57 -17.18 -3.38 -16.54
N GLY A 58 -15.98 -3.80 -16.12
CA GLY A 58 -15.28 -3.22 -14.96
C GLY A 58 -14.94 -1.75 -15.18
N THR A 59 -14.46 -1.40 -16.37
CA THR A 59 -14.19 -0.01 -16.77
C THR A 59 -15.49 0.81 -16.93
N ALA A 60 -16.57 0.21 -17.46
CA ALA A 60 -17.86 0.88 -17.63
C ALA A 60 -18.64 1.04 -16.30
N ARG A 61 -18.50 0.11 -15.34
CA ARG A 61 -19.03 0.29 -13.97
C ARG A 61 -18.25 1.33 -13.17
N LYS A 62 -17.00 1.61 -13.53
CA LYS A 62 -16.26 2.79 -13.03
C LYS A 62 -16.76 4.10 -13.67
N ALA A 63 -17.66 4.03 -14.67
CA ALA A 63 -18.20 5.16 -15.43
C ALA A 63 -19.72 5.39 -15.25
N ALA A 64 -20.31 5.00 -14.11
CA ALA A 64 -21.65 5.47 -13.70
C ALA A 64 -21.71 5.70 -12.16
N PRO A 65 -22.33 6.78 -11.67
CA PRO A 65 -21.86 7.50 -10.47
C PRO A 65 -22.50 7.04 -9.15
N PRO A 66 -21.79 7.06 -8.01
CA PRO A 66 -22.40 7.31 -6.70
C PRO A 66 -22.45 8.83 -6.45
N ALA A 67 -23.65 9.35 -6.23
CA ALA A 67 -23.86 10.74 -5.86
C ALA A 67 -23.36 11.05 -4.43
N LYS A 68 -22.74 12.24 -4.31
CA LYS A 68 -22.34 13.03 -3.12
C LYS A 68 -21.05 12.63 -2.37
N ALA A 69 -19.93 13.22 -2.80
CA ALA A 69 -19.28 14.35 -2.12
C ALA A 69 -18.06 14.84 -2.94
N THR A 70 -18.11 16.08 -3.41
CA THR A 70 -17.05 16.84 -4.13
C THR A 70 -15.88 17.21 -3.19
N PRO A 71 -14.63 17.49 -3.67
CA PRO A 71 -14.44 18.47 -4.77
C PRO A 71 -13.22 18.37 -5.72
N LYS A 72 -13.40 19.07 -6.86
CA LYS A 72 -12.45 19.62 -7.88
C LYS A 72 -11.90 18.60 -8.92
N THR A 73 -12.43 18.60 -10.16
CA THR A 73 -11.95 19.36 -11.37
C THR A 73 -10.53 18.95 -11.77
N GLN A 74 -10.16 18.37 -12.92
CA GLN A 74 -10.70 17.97 -14.25
C GLN A 74 -9.48 17.28 -14.98
N PRO A 75 -9.51 16.83 -16.26
CA PRO A 75 -10.57 16.30 -17.11
C PRO A 75 -10.17 14.95 -17.77
N ALA A 76 -11.10 14.35 -18.52
CA ALA A 76 -10.83 13.20 -19.38
C ALA A 76 -9.93 13.56 -20.58
N ARG A 77 -8.90 12.76 -20.84
CA ARG A 77 -8.26 12.59 -22.15
C ARG A 77 -7.87 11.12 -22.29
N GLY A 78 -8.38 10.43 -23.32
CA GLY A 78 -7.69 9.23 -23.83
C GLY A 78 -6.90 9.63 -25.08
N PRO A 79 -6.15 8.71 -25.70
CA PRO A 79 -5.29 7.69 -25.15
C PRO A 79 -3.84 8.17 -25.30
N GLU A 80 -3.26 8.79 -24.28
CA GLU A 80 -1.90 9.35 -24.37
C GLU A 80 -1.04 8.68 -23.29
N SER A 81 -0.11 7.85 -23.77
CA SER A 81 1.00 7.17 -23.07
C SER A 81 0.70 6.56 -21.69
N LEU A 82 0.59 5.22 -21.69
CA LEU A 82 0.74 4.36 -20.50
C LEU A 82 2.10 4.54 -19.77
N ASP A 83 2.98 5.39 -20.29
CA ASP A 83 4.33 5.65 -19.79
C ASP A 83 4.36 6.75 -18.71
N GLU A 84 3.43 7.70 -18.68
CA GLU A 84 3.48 8.84 -17.74
C GLU A 84 2.83 8.54 -16.38
N ASP A 85 1.72 7.81 -16.34
CA ASP A 85 1.14 7.31 -15.07
C ASP A 85 2.02 6.21 -14.45
N ALA A 86 2.72 5.43 -15.27
CA ALA A 86 3.74 4.49 -14.81
C ALA A 86 4.99 5.21 -14.28
N ALA A 87 5.29 6.43 -14.76
CA ALA A 87 6.37 7.28 -14.24
C ALA A 87 5.97 8.01 -12.95
N ALA A 88 4.71 8.41 -12.79
CA ALA A 88 4.20 8.95 -11.52
C ALA A 88 4.04 7.86 -10.43
N ALA A 89 3.81 6.62 -10.83
CA ALA A 89 3.86 5.44 -9.96
C ALA A 89 5.24 4.76 -9.92
N ALA A 90 6.21 5.26 -10.71
CA ALA A 90 7.59 4.78 -10.63
C ALA A 90 8.18 5.33 -9.35
N PHE A 91 8.67 4.42 -8.52
CA PHE A 91 9.50 4.74 -7.38
C PHE A 91 10.60 5.73 -7.83
N ASN A 92 10.50 6.99 -7.39
CA ASN A 92 11.45 8.05 -7.73
C ASN A 92 12.80 7.73 -7.10
N TRP A 93 13.63 6.97 -7.81
CA TRP A 93 14.99 6.63 -7.39
C TRP A 93 15.82 7.88 -7.09
N GLU A 94 15.60 8.97 -7.83
CA GLU A 94 16.23 10.28 -7.60
C GLU A 94 15.94 10.82 -6.19
N GLN A 95 14.71 10.65 -5.67
CA GLN A 95 14.37 11.06 -4.32
C GLN A 95 14.95 10.09 -3.28
N ALA A 96 15.05 8.81 -3.60
CA ALA A 96 15.66 7.83 -2.70
C ALA A 96 17.18 8.06 -2.53
N THR A 97 17.88 8.53 -3.57
CA THR A 97 19.32 8.85 -3.51
C THR A 97 19.63 10.22 -2.89
N GLN A 98 18.62 11.09 -2.74
CA GLN A 98 18.78 12.39 -2.06
C GLN A 98 19.00 12.25 -0.54
N TYR A 99 18.58 11.14 0.06
CA TYR A 99 18.72 10.93 1.49
C TYR A 99 19.92 10.03 1.79
N SER A 100 20.90 10.57 2.50
CA SER A 100 22.03 9.80 3.04
C SER A 100 21.68 9.02 4.32
N ASP A 101 20.70 9.51 5.08
CA ASP A 101 20.18 8.87 6.30
C ASP A 101 18.86 8.13 6.01
N PRO A 102 18.79 6.80 6.23
CA PRO A 102 17.56 6.02 6.10
C PRO A 102 16.38 6.57 6.91
N LYS A 103 16.64 7.17 8.07
CA LYS A 103 15.59 7.79 8.89
C LYS A 103 14.98 9.01 8.22
N ALA A 104 15.78 9.81 7.52
CA ALA A 104 15.32 10.97 6.79
C ALA A 104 14.44 10.56 5.59
N PHE A 105 14.84 9.51 4.87
CA PHE A 105 14.03 8.92 3.81
C PHE A 105 12.67 8.42 4.30
N LEU A 106 12.64 7.62 5.37
CA LEU A 106 11.38 7.09 5.92
C LEU A 106 10.43 8.20 6.37
N LYS A 107 10.96 9.31 6.89
CA LYS A 107 10.14 10.48 7.27
C LYS A 107 9.55 11.17 6.05
N ALA A 108 10.32 11.31 4.98
CA ALA A 108 9.83 11.88 3.73
C ALA A 108 8.72 11.03 3.12
N VAL A 109 8.94 9.70 3.04
CA VAL A 109 7.94 8.74 2.55
C VAL A 109 6.65 8.79 3.39
N MET A 110 6.77 8.88 4.72
CA MET A 110 5.61 8.97 5.61
C MET A 110 4.77 10.23 5.36
N ASN A 111 5.41 11.34 4.99
CA ASN A 111 4.77 12.65 4.78
C ASN A 111 4.28 12.89 3.35
N ASP A 112 4.64 12.03 2.39
CA ASP A 112 4.24 12.18 0.99
C ASP A 112 2.85 11.59 0.73
N ASP A 113 1.88 12.46 0.43
CA ASP A 113 0.49 12.09 0.16
C ASP A 113 0.28 11.33 -1.15
N LEU A 114 1.21 11.44 -2.09
CA LEU A 114 1.17 10.74 -3.38
C LEU A 114 1.61 9.28 -3.24
N THR A 115 2.37 8.95 -2.19
CA THR A 115 2.83 7.60 -1.93
C THR A 115 1.70 6.69 -1.44
N GLU A 116 1.76 5.40 -1.82
CA GLU A 116 0.78 4.39 -1.44
C GLU A 116 0.53 4.40 0.09
N PRO A 117 -0.74 4.43 0.55
CA PRO A 117 -1.06 4.49 1.98
C PRO A 117 -0.42 3.38 2.82
N LYS A 118 -0.28 2.17 2.27
CA LYS A 118 0.36 1.05 2.97
C LYS A 118 1.85 1.26 3.19
N LEU A 119 2.55 1.86 2.21
CA LEU A 119 3.96 2.16 2.30
C LEU A 119 4.22 3.25 3.36
N ARG A 120 3.33 4.23 3.45
CA ARG A 120 3.36 5.26 4.52
C ARG A 120 3.21 4.65 5.91
N VAL A 121 2.24 3.75 6.09
CA VAL A 121 2.03 3.04 7.37
C VAL A 121 3.25 2.18 7.72
N PHE A 122 3.87 1.54 6.73
CA PHE A 122 5.10 0.78 6.93
C PHE A 122 6.26 1.68 7.39
N ALA A 123 6.47 2.81 6.72
CA ALA A 123 7.50 3.77 7.11
C ALA A 123 7.27 4.33 8.53
N ALA A 124 6.03 4.64 8.87
CA ALA A 124 5.65 5.08 10.21
C ALA A 124 5.92 4.00 11.27
N LYS A 125 5.60 2.73 10.97
CA LYS A 125 5.87 1.60 11.84
C LYS A 125 7.36 1.44 12.12
N GLU A 126 8.20 1.61 11.10
CA GLU A 126 9.65 1.49 11.24
C GLU A 126 10.26 2.69 11.99
N LEU A 127 9.65 3.87 11.89
CA LEU A 127 10.03 5.05 12.66
C LEU A 127 9.55 5.03 14.11
N MET A 128 8.51 4.26 14.44
CA MET A 128 7.93 4.23 15.79
C MET A 128 8.96 3.95 16.90
N PRO A 129 9.86 2.94 16.81
CA PRO A 129 10.83 2.66 17.87
C PRO A 129 11.79 3.82 18.17
N TYR A 130 12.04 4.68 17.18
CA TYR A 130 12.95 5.83 17.32
C TYR A 130 12.30 7.04 17.98
N PHE A 131 10.97 7.16 17.92
CA PHE A 131 10.21 8.24 18.57
C PHE A 131 9.57 7.78 19.88
N HIS A 132 9.15 6.53 19.93
CA HIS A 132 8.54 5.86 21.07
C HIS A 132 9.35 4.61 21.36
N ARG A 133 10.26 4.74 22.32
CA ARG A 133 11.05 3.61 22.83
C ARG A 133 10.08 2.51 23.27
N LYS A 134 10.31 1.27 22.82
CA LYS A 134 9.41 0.16 23.14
C LYS A 134 9.38 -0.04 24.65
N LEU A 135 8.18 -0.28 25.17
CA LEU A 135 7.94 -0.56 26.58
C LEU A 135 8.69 -1.87 26.95
N GLY A 136 9.89 -1.74 27.51
CA GLY A 136 10.75 -2.86 27.90
C GLY A 136 12.21 -2.78 27.41
N ASP A 137 12.55 -1.90 26.46
CA ASP A 137 13.92 -1.74 25.93
C ASP A 137 14.80 -0.78 26.76
N THR A 138 14.27 -0.21 27.84
CA THR A 138 15.06 0.53 28.83
C THR A 138 15.51 -0.41 29.95
N GLY A 139 16.81 -0.43 30.21
CA GLY A 139 17.30 -1.09 31.42
C GLY A 139 16.75 -0.38 32.66
N LYS A 140 16.49 -1.11 33.75
CA LYS A 140 16.00 -0.54 35.04
C LYS A 140 16.79 0.68 35.53
N LYS A 141 18.05 0.84 35.11
CA LYS A 141 18.90 2.00 35.44
C LYS A 141 18.53 3.25 34.63
N GLU A 142 18.28 3.11 33.34
CA GLU A 142 17.95 4.22 32.44
C GLU A 142 16.54 4.74 32.72
N ASP A 143 15.57 3.85 32.95
CA ASP A 143 14.22 4.24 33.38
C ASP A 143 14.22 5.05 34.68
N ARG A 144 15.04 4.64 35.66
CA ARG A 144 15.20 5.39 36.91
C ARG A 144 15.82 6.76 36.67
N ALA A 145 16.82 6.86 35.78
CA ALA A 145 17.46 8.13 35.46
C ALA A 145 16.51 9.09 34.74
N ASP A 146 15.73 8.60 33.78
CA ASP A 146 14.77 9.43 33.04
C ASP A 146 13.54 9.79 33.91
N ALA A 147 13.07 8.89 34.77
CA ALA A 147 12.06 9.20 35.78
C ALA A 147 12.57 10.26 36.78
N ALA A 148 13.83 10.17 37.23
CA ALA A 148 14.45 11.16 38.11
C ALA A 148 14.56 12.53 37.43
N LYS A 149 14.98 12.60 36.16
CA LYS A 149 15.04 13.86 35.39
C LYS A 149 13.66 14.50 35.22
N LYS A 150 12.63 13.70 34.94
CA LYS A 150 11.24 14.18 34.84
C LYS A 150 10.72 14.67 36.20
N ALA A 151 11.06 13.99 37.30
CA ALA A 151 10.68 14.44 38.64
C ALA A 151 11.40 15.73 39.06
N ALA A 152 12.69 15.86 38.70
CA ALA A 152 13.52 17.03 38.99
C ALA A 152 13.08 18.32 38.25
N SER A 153 12.28 18.20 37.20
CA SER A 153 11.70 19.33 36.45
C SER A 153 10.22 19.57 36.77
N GLY A 154 9.61 18.73 37.62
CA GLY A 154 8.20 18.83 37.99
C GLY A 154 7.97 19.65 39.26
N ARG A 155 6.85 19.38 39.96
CA ARG A 155 6.48 20.09 41.20
C ARG A 155 7.51 20.03 42.34
N PHE A 156 8.48 19.13 42.24
CA PHE A 156 9.55 18.93 43.21
C PHE A 156 10.90 19.47 42.72
N ALA A 157 10.91 20.28 41.65
CA ALA A 157 12.12 20.94 41.17
C ALA A 157 12.73 21.82 42.26
N ALA A 158 14.06 21.84 42.33
CA ALA A 158 14.78 22.71 43.25
C ALA A 158 14.47 24.18 42.93
N ALA A 159 14.12 24.96 43.96
CA ALA A 159 13.83 26.38 43.80
C ALA A 159 15.07 27.14 43.29
N ALA A 160 14.84 28.15 42.44
CA ALA A 160 15.92 28.97 41.90
C ALA A 160 16.74 29.60 43.04
N PRO A 161 18.08 29.68 42.90
CA PRO A 161 18.94 30.25 43.93
C PRO A 161 18.58 31.72 44.20
N PRO A 162 18.69 32.19 45.46
CA PRO A 162 18.32 33.55 45.81
C PRO A 162 19.19 34.56 45.05
N LEU A 163 18.56 35.63 44.56
CA LEU A 163 19.25 36.71 43.85
C LEU A 163 20.26 37.38 44.80
N ARG A 164 21.51 37.48 44.35
CA ARG A 164 22.54 38.19 45.11
C ARG A 164 22.25 39.69 45.03
N ALA A 165 22.10 40.32 46.19
CA ALA A 165 22.03 41.77 46.29
C ALA A 165 23.32 42.38 45.72
N VAL A 166 23.17 43.24 44.71
CA VAL A 166 24.25 44.10 44.21
C VAL A 166 24.42 45.24 45.21
N LYS A 167 25.66 45.46 45.65
CA LYS A 167 26.03 46.54 46.57
C LYS A 167 26.39 47.80 45.80
#